data_AF-A0A1Q2YRK2-F1
#
_entry.id   AF-A0A1Q2YRK2-F1
#
_cell.length_a   1.000
_cell.length_b   1.000
_cell.length_c   1.000
_cell.angle_alpha   90.00
_cell.angle_beta   90.00
_cell.angle_gamma   90.00
#
_symmetry.space_group_name_H-M   'P 1'
#
loop_
_entity.id
_entity.type
_entity.pdbx_description
1 polymer ?
#
loop_
_entity_poly.entity_id
_entity_poly.type
_entity_poly.pdbx_seq_one_letter_code
_entity_poly.pdbx_strand_id
1 'polypeptide(L)'
;MIKRQDGQGRIVLRAAPGPGEGSWVQIRAKGASRPLLSRLLRPGETYTVPAGEGMTLTTGKADALEIIVDGQTSPFLAGRTNVVRDIPLDPDRLRNPAPAGG
;
A
#
# COMPACT_ATOMS: atom_id res chain seq x y z
N MET A 1 -7.03 -10.19 -24.55
CA MET A 1 -5.99 -9.15 -24.75
C MET A 1 -5.49 -8.73 -23.38
N ILE A 2 -4.47 -9.41 -22.83
CA ILE A 2 -3.92 -9.08 -21.51
C ILE A 2 -2.96 -7.89 -21.68
N LYS A 3 -3.37 -6.73 -21.17
CA LYS A 3 -2.56 -5.51 -21.18
C LYS A 3 -1.37 -5.74 -20.24
N ARG A 4 -0.25 -6.17 -20.81
CA ARG A 4 1.04 -6.19 -20.12
C ARG A 4 1.38 -4.74 -19.79
N GLN A 5 1.14 -4.31 -18.57
CA GLN A 5 1.61 -3.01 -18.13
C GLN A 5 3.01 -3.21 -17.53
N ASP A 6 4.00 -3.15 -18.42
CA ASP A 6 5.44 -3.37 -18.19
C ASP A 6 6.12 -2.20 -17.43
N GLY A 7 5.31 -1.29 -16.86
CA GLY A 7 5.75 -0.23 -15.94
C GLY A 7 4.94 -0.23 -14.63
N GLN A 8 4.26 -1.35 -14.32
CA GLN A 8 3.46 -1.47 -13.11
C GLN A 8 4.37 -1.43 -11.89
N GLY A 9 4.08 -0.48 -11.01
CA GLY A 9 4.42 -0.56 -9.60
C GLY A 9 4.58 -1.96 -9.09
N ARG A 10 5.74 -2.26 -8.50
CA ARG A 10 5.96 -3.52 -7.80
C ARG A 10 5.03 -3.68 -6.59
N ILE A 11 4.46 -2.57 -6.11
CA ILE A 11 3.61 -2.51 -4.93
C ILE A 11 2.15 -2.36 -5.36
N VAL A 12 1.32 -3.28 -4.90
CA VAL A 12 -0.13 -3.30 -5.10
C VAL A 12 -0.80 -3.22 -3.74
N LEU A 13 -1.68 -2.24 -3.58
CA LEU A 13 -2.55 -2.08 -2.41
C LEU A 13 -3.88 -2.76 -2.71
N ARG A 14 -4.28 -3.70 -1.89
CA ARG A 14 -5.54 -4.44 -2.04
C ARG A 14 -6.38 -4.25 -0.79
N ALA A 15 -7.64 -3.88 -0.95
CA ALA A 15 -8.56 -3.93 0.19
C ALA A 15 -8.95 -5.39 0.46
N ALA A 16 -8.83 -5.83 1.71
CA ALA A 16 -9.20 -7.18 2.10
C ALA A 16 -10.66 -7.46 1.72
N PRO A 17 -10.96 -8.60 1.09
CA PRO A 17 -12.34 -8.98 0.78
C PRO A 17 -13.09 -9.30 2.08
N GLY A 18 -14.19 -8.62 2.37
CA GLY A 18 -14.98 -8.83 3.58
C GLY A 18 -16.18 -7.86 3.68
N PRO A 19 -17.04 -8.00 4.70
CA PRO A 19 -18.23 -7.15 4.89
C PRO A 19 -17.91 -5.73 5.38
N GLY A 20 -16.62 -5.36 5.50
CA GLY A 20 -16.19 -4.05 5.97
C GLY A 20 -16.43 -2.93 4.94
N GLU A 21 -16.29 -1.69 5.39
CA GLU A 21 -16.42 -0.50 4.53
C GLU A 21 -15.24 -0.29 3.57
N GLY A 22 -14.24 -1.17 3.63
CA GLY A 22 -12.97 -1.01 2.93
C GLY A 22 -11.96 -0.19 3.73
N SER A 23 -10.89 0.22 3.05
CA SER A 23 -9.79 0.96 3.67
C SER A 23 -9.49 2.24 2.92
N TRP A 24 -9.50 3.37 3.62
CA TRP A 24 -9.08 4.63 3.02
C TRP A 24 -7.58 4.62 2.86
N VAL A 25 -7.10 4.92 1.66
CA VAL A 25 -5.67 5.00 1.34
C VAL A 25 -5.31 6.35 0.77
N GLN A 26 -4.15 6.82 1.17
CA GLN A 26 -3.54 8.03 0.66
C GLN A 26 -2.08 7.77 0.34
N ILE A 27 -1.68 8.02 -0.89
CA ILE A 27 -0.30 7.90 -1.35
C ILE A 27 0.24 9.31 -1.56
N ARG A 28 1.41 9.61 -1.01
CA ARG A 28 2.10 10.89 -1.22
C ARG A 28 3.55 10.60 -1.62
N ALA A 29 4.03 11.28 -2.65
CA ALA A 29 5.45 11.24 -3.00
C ALA A 29 6.26 12.21 -2.13
N LYS A 30 7.52 11.88 -1.85
CA LYS A 30 8.45 12.78 -1.15
C LYS A 30 8.58 14.09 -1.93
N GLY A 31 8.32 15.22 -1.27
CA GLY A 31 8.38 16.55 -1.87
C GLY A 31 7.13 16.98 -2.65
N ALA A 32 6.11 16.13 -2.77
CA ALA A 32 4.85 16.52 -3.40
C ALA A 32 3.95 17.32 -2.43
N SER A 33 3.48 18.50 -2.84
CA SER A 33 2.51 19.29 -2.05
C SER A 33 1.14 18.62 -1.93
N ARG A 34 0.77 17.75 -2.87
CA ARG A 34 -0.53 17.06 -2.90
C ARG A 34 -0.34 15.55 -2.90
N PRO A 35 -1.27 14.78 -2.29
CA PRO A 35 -1.26 13.34 -2.40
C PRO A 35 -1.46 12.93 -3.86
N LEU A 36 -0.72 11.91 -4.29
CA LEU A 36 -0.84 11.28 -5.60
C LEU A 36 -2.18 10.52 -5.72
N LEU A 37 -2.60 9.90 -4.63
CA LEU A 37 -3.88 9.20 -4.50
C LEU A 37 -4.45 9.51 -3.13
N SER A 38 -5.76 9.74 -3.03
CA SER A 38 -6.48 9.81 -1.76
C SER A 38 -7.91 9.32 -1.99
N ARG A 39 -8.19 8.04 -1.73
CA ARG A 39 -9.52 7.46 -1.94
C ARG A 39 -9.81 6.29 -1.00
N LEU A 40 -11.09 5.99 -0.82
CA LEU A 40 -11.54 4.77 -0.16
C LEU A 40 -11.43 3.59 -1.14
N LEU A 41 -10.64 2.58 -0.82
CA LEU A 41 -10.61 1.30 -1.51
C LEU A 41 -11.69 0.40 -0.91
N ARG A 42 -12.67 -0.01 -1.72
CA ARG A 42 -13.71 -0.93 -1.30
C ARG A 42 -13.19 -2.37 -1.24
N PRO A 43 -13.83 -3.27 -0.45
CA PRO A 43 -13.45 -4.67 -0.38
C PRO A 43 -13.31 -5.31 -1.77
N GLY A 44 -12.16 -5.95 -2.03
CA GLY A 44 -11.86 -6.54 -3.34
C GLY A 44 -11.29 -5.57 -4.38
N GLU A 45 -11.28 -4.26 -4.13
CA GLU A 45 -10.55 -3.32 -4.99
C GLU A 45 -9.04 -3.45 -4.81
N THR A 46 -8.32 -3.19 -5.89
CA THR A 46 -6.87 -3.13 -5.92
C THR A 46 -6.41 -1.83 -6.58
N TYR A 47 -5.27 -1.34 -6.13
CA TYR A 47 -4.59 -0.19 -6.70
C TYR A 47 -3.10 -0.49 -6.85
N THR A 48 -2.58 -0.31 -8.05
CA THR A 48 -1.14 -0.45 -8.31
C THR A 48 -0.46 0.89 -8.09
N VAL A 49 0.47 0.94 -7.13
CA VAL A 49 1.24 2.15 -6.82
C VAL A 49 2.24 2.39 -7.95
N PRO A 50 2.20 3.49 -8.70
CA PRO A 50 3.17 3.70 -9.78
C PRO A 50 4.61 3.66 -9.25
N ALA A 51 5.55 3.17 -10.08
CA ALA A 51 6.95 3.10 -9.69
C ALA A 51 7.48 4.51 -9.40
N GLY A 52 7.90 4.75 -8.16
CA GLY A 52 8.58 5.97 -7.77
C GLY A 52 9.17 5.84 -6.38
N GLU A 53 10.22 6.61 -6.13
CA GLU A 53 11.00 6.51 -4.91
C GLU A 53 10.47 7.45 -3.81
N GLY A 54 10.64 7.04 -2.56
CA GLY A 54 10.28 7.87 -1.40
C GLY A 54 8.78 8.15 -1.27
N MET A 55 7.92 7.29 -1.78
CA MET A 55 6.49 7.42 -1.57
C MET A 55 6.10 6.92 -0.17
N THR A 56 5.14 7.60 0.45
CA THR A 56 4.54 7.19 1.72
C THR A 56 3.05 6.89 1.54
N LEU A 57 2.60 5.83 2.21
CA LEU A 57 1.22 5.44 2.32
C LEU A 57 0.69 5.82 3.70
N THR A 58 -0.52 6.34 3.70
CA THR A 58 -1.38 6.46 4.88
C THR A 58 -2.63 5.64 4.62
N THR A 59 -2.98 4.78 5.56
CA THR A 59 -4.22 4.01 5.55
C THR A 59 -5.05 4.30 6.80
N GLY A 60 -6.37 4.40 6.64
CA GLY A 60 -7.31 4.59 7.74
C GLY A 60 -7.67 3.30 8.49
N LYS A 61 -7.58 2.15 7.82
CA LYS A 61 -7.87 0.83 8.36
C LYS A 61 -6.83 -0.16 7.82
N ALA A 62 -5.74 -0.32 8.56
CA ALA A 62 -4.65 -1.23 8.17
C ALA A 62 -5.09 -2.71 8.17
N ASP A 63 -6.04 -3.08 9.03
CA ASP A 63 -6.60 -4.44 9.10
C ASP A 63 -7.44 -4.80 7.85
N ALA A 64 -7.99 -3.79 7.18
CA ALA A 64 -8.78 -3.95 5.96
C ALA A 64 -7.95 -3.71 4.68
N LEU A 65 -6.62 -3.61 4.80
CA LEU A 65 -5.71 -3.36 3.69
C LEU A 65 -4.58 -4.39 3.66
N GLU A 66 -4.33 -4.94 2.49
CA GLU A 66 -3.23 -5.84 2.18
C GLU A 66 -2.24 -5.12 1.26
N ILE A 67 -0.95 -5.24 1.55
CA ILE A 67 0.11 -4.74 0.67
C ILE A 67 0.73 -5.95 -0.01
N ILE A 68 0.81 -5.94 -1.33
CA ILE A 68 1.40 -7.00 -2.14
C ILE A 68 2.59 -6.41 -2.87
N VAL A 69 3.77 -6.98 -2.67
CA VAL A 69 5.03 -6.53 -3.26
C VAL A 69 5.55 -7.63 -4.16
N ASP A 70 5.71 -7.34 -5.45
CA ASP A 70 6.22 -8.30 -6.45
C ASP A 70 5.42 -9.63 -6.42
N GLY A 71 4.10 -9.53 -6.19
CA GLY A 71 3.20 -10.68 -6.09
C GLY A 71 3.16 -11.39 -4.74
N GLN A 72 3.92 -10.95 -3.74
CA GLN A 72 3.93 -11.53 -2.39
C GLN A 72 3.27 -10.60 -1.38
N THR A 73 2.34 -11.12 -0.57
CA THR A 73 1.72 -10.34 0.51
C THR A 73 2.77 -9.96 1.56
N SER A 74 2.94 -8.66 1.78
CA SER A 74 3.83 -8.10 2.78
C SER A 74 3.22 -8.24 4.17
N PRO A 75 4.00 -8.72 5.16
CA PRO A 75 3.56 -8.78 6.55
C PRO A 75 3.58 -7.42 7.24
N PHE A 76 3.91 -6.32 6.54
CA PHE A 76 4.10 -5.00 7.16
C PHE A 76 2.84 -4.50 7.88
N LEU A 77 1.65 -4.78 7.33
CA LEU A 77 0.36 -4.45 7.96
C LEU A 77 -0.18 -5.58 8.85
N ALA A 78 0.43 -6.77 8.85
CA ALA A 78 -0.04 -7.88 9.65
C ALA A 78 0.02 -7.52 11.14
N GLY A 79 -1.10 -7.68 11.84
CA GLY A 79 -1.23 -7.30 13.25
C GLY A 79 -1.37 -5.80 13.52
N ARG A 80 -1.35 -4.94 12.50
CA ARG A 80 -1.67 -3.51 12.65
C ARG A 80 -3.16 -3.30 12.43
N THR A 81 -3.78 -2.51 13.29
CA THR A 81 -5.18 -2.10 13.19
C THR A 81 -5.26 -0.58 13.18
N ASN A 82 -6.43 -0.05 12.84
CA ASN A 82 -6.69 1.40 12.86
C ASN A 82 -5.87 2.18 11.80
N VAL A 83 -5.72 3.49 12.01
CA VAL A 83 -5.02 4.41 11.11
C VAL A 83 -3.51 4.23 11.22
N VAL A 84 -2.86 3.85 10.13
CA VAL A 84 -1.39 3.76 10.03
C VAL A 84 -0.91 4.76 8.98
N ARG A 85 0.07 5.58 9.32
CA ARG A 85 0.63 6.65 8.48
C ARG A 85 2.14 6.51 8.36
N ASP A 86 2.71 7.21 7.39
CA ASP A 86 4.15 7.22 7.14
C ASP A 86 4.70 5.83 6.76
N ILE A 87 3.88 5.02 6.09
CA ILE A 87 4.29 3.70 5.63
C ILE A 87 5.17 3.92 4.38
N PRO A 88 6.46 3.59 4.41
CA PRO A 88 7.28 3.69 3.20
C PRO A 88 6.77 2.69 2.17
N LEU A 89 6.39 3.18 1.00
CA LEU A 89 6.07 2.36 -0.16
C LEU A 89 7.38 1.96 -0.85
N ASP A 90 8.21 1.25 -0.09
CA ASP A 90 9.48 0.73 -0.53
C ASP A 90 9.42 -0.81 -0.50
N PRO A 91 9.67 -1.49 -1.63
CA PRO A 91 9.47 -2.93 -1.74
C PRO A 91 10.39 -3.72 -0.80
N ASP A 92 11.60 -3.21 -0.53
CA ASP A 92 12.58 -3.86 0.35
C ASP A 92 12.12 -3.76 1.81
N ARG A 93 11.72 -2.55 2.24
CA ARG A 93 11.16 -2.30 3.59
C ARG A 93 9.85 -3.04 3.86
N LEU A 94 9.02 -3.21 2.84
CA LEU A 94 7.74 -3.90 2.97
C LEU A 94 7.92 -5.42 3.00
N ARG A 95 8.85 -5.98 2.23
CA ARG A 95 9.16 -7.42 2.26
C ARG A 95 9.87 -7.83 3.53
N ASN A 96 10.81 -7.00 3.98
CA ASN A 96 11.54 -7.21 5.22
C ASN A 96 11.29 -6.01 6.13
N PRO A 97 10.24 -6.05 6.97
CA PRO A 97 10.15 -5.14 8.11
C PRO A 97 11.23 -5.56 9.12
N ALA A 98 12.50 -5.34 8.77
CA ALA A 98 13.60 -5.56 9.69
C ALA A 98 13.33 -4.71 10.94
N PRO A 99 13.64 -5.22 12.15
CA PRO A 99 13.67 -4.36 13.32
C PRO A 99 14.64 -3.23 13.01
N ALA A 100 14.19 -1.98 13.11
CA ALA A 100 15.10 -0.86 13.21
C ALA A 100 15.92 -1.09 14.48
N GLY A 101 17.12 -1.66 14.34
CA GLY A 101 18.00 -2.02 15.43
C GLY A 101 19.41 -2.26 14.92
N GLY A 102 20.31 -1.36 15.32
CA GLY A 102 21.73 -1.30 14.98
C GLY A 102 22.24 0.11 15.18
#